data_AF-A0A251MTG4-F1
#
_entry.id   AF-A0A251MTG4-F1
#
_cell.length_a   1.000
_cell.length_b   1.000
_cell.length_c   1.000
_cell.angle_alpha   90.00
_cell.angle_beta   90.00
_cell.angle_gamma   90.00
#
_symmetry.space_group_name_H-M   'P 1'
#
loop_
_entity.id
_entity.type
_entity.pdbx_description
1 polymer ?
#
loop_
_entity_poly.entity_id
_entity_poly.type
_entity_poly.pdbx_seq_one_letter_code
_entity_poly.pdbx_strand_id
1 'polypeptide(L)'
;MADDLSSFWGPVTSKDWCEQNYVYSSFIAEFFNTISNISGILLALISLINALRQRFEKRFSVLHISNMILAIRSMLYHATLQRL
;
A
#
# COMPACT_ATOMS: atom_id res chain seq x y z
N MET A 1 -17.29 -23.80 1.42
CA MET A 1 -16.31 -23.50 0.36
C MET A 1 -16.51 -22.03 0.07
N ALA A 2 -15.59 -21.19 0.54
CA ALA A 2 -15.70 -19.76 0.26
C ALA A 2 -15.43 -19.60 -1.24
N ASP A 3 -16.37 -18.97 -1.94
CA ASP A 3 -16.19 -18.60 -3.33
C ASP A 3 -15.05 -17.57 -3.38
N ASP A 4 -13.83 -18.03 -3.62
CA ASP A 4 -12.70 -17.15 -3.94
C ASP A 4 -13.13 -16.32 -5.15
N LEU A 5 -13.39 -15.04 -4.90
CA LEU A 5 -13.76 -14.09 -5.95
C LEU A 5 -12.65 -14.14 -7.01
N SER A 6 -13.04 -14.37 -8.27
CA SER A 6 -12.09 -14.45 -9.37
C SER A 6 -11.21 -13.19 -9.40
N SER A 7 -9.89 -13.37 -9.39
CA SER A 7 -8.95 -12.25 -9.41
C SER A 7 -9.19 -11.35 -10.63
N PHE A 8 -9.41 -10.06 -10.38
CA PHE A 8 -9.51 -9.06 -11.44
C PHE A 8 -8.16 -8.81 -12.14
N TRP A 9 -7.04 -8.94 -11.41
CA TRP A 9 -5.70 -8.62 -11.89
C TRP A 9 -5.00 -9.77 -12.63
N GLY A 10 -5.67 -10.92 -12.77
CA GLY A 10 -5.11 -12.10 -13.43
C GLY A 10 -4.41 -13.06 -12.45
N PRO A 11 -3.59 -14.00 -12.95
CA PRO A 11 -2.94 -14.98 -12.09
C PRO A 11 -1.98 -14.30 -11.11
N VAL A 12 -2.05 -14.69 -9.84
CA VAL A 12 -1.11 -14.26 -8.80
C VAL A 12 0.30 -14.66 -9.21
N THR A 13 1.21 -13.68 -9.31
CA THR A 13 2.62 -13.89 -9.71
C THR A 13 3.59 -13.70 -8.55
N SER A 14 3.11 -13.18 -7.42
CA SER A 14 3.91 -12.95 -6.23
C SER A 14 3.71 -14.04 -5.18
N LYS A 15 4.48 -13.95 -4.09
CA LYS A 15 4.35 -14.88 -2.97
C LYS A 15 3.12 -14.54 -2.13
N ASP A 16 2.31 -15.56 -1.84
CA ASP A 16 1.20 -15.47 -0.90
C ASP A 16 1.72 -15.24 0.52
N TRP A 17 1.09 -14.31 1.25
CA TRP A 17 1.36 -14.08 2.66
C TRP A 17 0.35 -14.83 3.54
N CYS A 18 0.28 -14.47 4.83
CA CYS A 18 -0.61 -15.11 5.79
C CYS A 18 -2.09 -14.74 5.57
N GLU A 19 -2.37 -13.62 4.90
CA GLU A 19 -3.74 -13.17 4.60
C GLU A 19 -4.31 -13.92 3.40
N GLN A 20 -5.59 -14.29 3.46
CA GLN A 20 -6.27 -14.95 2.36
C GLN A 20 -6.57 -13.96 1.22
N ASN A 21 -6.30 -14.37 -0.02
CA ASN A 21 -6.48 -13.55 -1.20
C ASN A 21 -7.96 -13.41 -1.60
N TYR A 22 -8.38 -12.21 -2.03
CA TYR A 22 -9.70 -11.90 -2.62
C TYR A 22 -10.93 -12.24 -1.77
N VAL A 23 -10.80 -12.29 -0.42
CA VAL A 23 -11.92 -12.61 0.48
C VAL A 23 -12.97 -11.50 0.55
N TYR A 24 -12.53 -10.24 0.53
CA TYR A 24 -13.42 -9.09 0.75
C TYR A 24 -13.76 -8.31 -0.54
N SER A 25 -12.94 -8.45 -1.59
CA SER A 25 -13.12 -7.73 -2.86
C SER A 25 -12.36 -8.42 -3.99
N SER A 26 -12.94 -8.51 -5.20
CA SER A 26 -12.25 -9.01 -6.40
C SER A 26 -11.11 -8.10 -6.89
N PHE A 27 -11.06 -6.84 -6.40
CA PHE A 27 -10.07 -5.85 -6.83
C PHE A 27 -8.86 -5.74 -5.90
N ILE A 28 -8.99 -6.17 -4.64
CA ILE A 28 -7.95 -6.09 -3.62
C ILE A 28 -7.69 -7.50 -3.12
N ALA A 29 -6.51 -8.03 -3.45
CA ALA A 29 -6.14 -9.39 -3.04
C ALA A 29 -6.04 -9.50 -1.51
N GLU A 30 -5.17 -8.73 -0.86
CA GLU A 30 -5.03 -8.73 0.60
C GLU A 30 -5.57 -7.44 1.20
N PHE A 31 -6.79 -7.49 1.75
CA PHE A 31 -7.55 -6.31 2.16
C PHE A 31 -6.92 -5.59 3.36
N PHE A 32 -6.59 -6.33 4.42
CA PHE A 32 -6.01 -5.76 5.63
C PHE A 32 -4.59 -5.29 5.38
N ASN A 33 -3.77 -6.07 4.67
CA ASN A 33 -2.43 -5.63 4.29
C ASN A 33 -2.47 -4.36 3.43
N THR A 34 -3.44 -4.21 2.53
CA THR A 34 -3.62 -2.98 1.74
C THR A 34 -4.02 -1.80 2.62
N ILE A 35 -5.04 -1.96 3.48
CA ILE A 35 -5.56 -0.88 4.34
C ILE A 35 -4.53 -0.41 5.38
N SER A 36 -3.76 -1.32 5.95
CA SER A 36 -2.71 -0.96 6.91
C SER A 36 -1.69 0.01 6.31
N ASN A 37 -1.37 -0.10 5.01
CA ASN A 37 -0.47 0.82 4.32
C ASN A 37 -1.05 2.24 4.17
N ILE A 38 -2.39 2.41 4.14
CA ILE A 38 -3.04 3.73 4.05
C ILE A 38 -2.66 4.63 5.23
N SER A 39 -2.57 4.05 6.44
CA SER A 39 -2.16 4.79 7.63
C SER A 39 -0.75 5.39 7.48
N GLY A 40 0.18 4.64 6.87
CA GLY A 40 1.54 5.10 6.57
C GLY A 40 1.57 6.22 5.55
N ILE A 41 0.75 6.14 4.50
CA ILE A 41 0.63 7.21 3.49
C ILE A 41 0.09 8.50 4.14
N LEU A 42 -0.94 8.40 4.97
CA LEU A 42 -1.53 9.56 5.66
C LEU A 42 -0.53 10.22 6.59
N LEU A 43 0.18 9.44 7.41
CA LEU A 43 1.20 9.97 8.30
C LEU A 43 2.35 10.63 7.52
N ALA A 44 2.83 10.01 6.44
CA ALA A 44 3.88 10.59 5.59
C ALA A 44 3.43 11.92 4.96
N LEU A 45 2.18 12.02 4.51
CA LEU A 45 1.60 13.24 3.96
C LEU A 45 1.49 14.35 5.01
N ILE A 46 0.97 14.03 6.20
CA ILE A 46 0.87 15.00 7.31
C ILE A 46 2.26 15.51 7.69
N SER A 47 3.23 14.61 7.82
CA SER A 47 4.60 14.99 8.14
C SER A 47 5.25 15.84 7.04
N LEU A 48 4.99 15.54 5.76
CA LEU A 48 5.46 16.36 4.64
C LEU A 48 4.86 17.77 4.68
N ILE A 49 3.54 17.88 4.88
CA ILE A 49 2.85 19.18 5.02
C ILE A 49 3.46 19.98 6.18
N ASN A 50 3.65 19.34 7.34
CA ASN A 50 4.25 19.98 8.50
C ASN A 50 5.70 20.42 8.24
N ALA A 51 6.50 19.60 7.55
CA ALA A 51 7.87 19.94 7.21
C ALA A 51 7.96 21.15 6.27
N LEU A 52 7.05 21.25 5.31
CA LEU A 52 6.96 22.40 4.41
C LEU A 52 6.48 23.67 5.14
N ARG A 53 5.47 23.55 6.01
CA ARG A 53 4.93 24.67 6.80
C ARG A 53 5.93 25.25 7.78
N GLN A 54 6.69 24.39 8.46
CA GLN A 54 7.72 24.79 9.43
C GLN A 54 9.06 25.15 8.77
N ARG A 55 9.16 25.05 7.43
CA ARG A 55 10.37 25.31 6.64
C ARG A 55 11.59 24.54 7.14
N PHE A 56 11.39 23.27 7.50
CA PHE A 56 12.51 22.39 7.83
C PHE A 56 13.42 22.20 6.61
N GLU A 57 14.63 21.74 6.88
CA GLU A 57 15.60 21.40 5.83
C GLU A 57 15.00 20.41 4.82
N LYS A 58 15.37 20.58 3.55
CA LYS A 58 14.83 19.78 2.44
C LYS A 58 15.00 18.27 2.62
N ARG A 59 15.99 17.83 3.41
CA ARG A 59 16.21 16.41 3.76
C ARG A 59 14.97 15.77 4.39
N PHE A 60 14.21 16.50 5.21
CA PHE A 60 13.00 15.97 5.83
C PHE A 60 11.87 15.82 4.82
N SER A 61 11.72 16.77 3.90
CA SER A 61 10.75 16.62 2.80
C SER A 61 11.07 15.42 1.92
N VAL A 62 12.35 15.21 1.56
CA VAL A 62 12.79 14.04 0.79
C VAL A 62 12.47 12.75 1.54
N LEU A 63 12.77 12.68 2.85
CA LEU A 63 12.46 11.52 3.69
C LEU A 63 10.96 11.18 3.67
N HIS A 64 10.09 12.16 3.88
CA HIS A 64 8.64 11.92 3.89
C HIS A 64 8.09 11.53 2.52
N ILE A 65 8.62 12.11 1.44
CA ILE A 65 8.27 11.70 0.07
C ILE A 65 8.70 10.26 -0.20
N SER A 66 9.92 9.86 0.17
CA SER A 66 10.41 8.49 0.00
C SER A 66 9.57 7.48 0.77
N ASN A 67 9.19 7.79 2.02
CA ASN A 67 8.29 6.94 2.81
C ASN A 67 6.90 6.83 2.19
N MET A 68 6.37 7.93 1.64
CA MET A 68 5.09 7.91 0.94
C MET A 68 5.13 7.02 -0.30
N ILE A 69 6.19 7.11 -1.12
CA ILE A 69 6.39 6.24 -2.29
C ILE A 69 6.49 4.76 -1.87
N LEU A 70 7.24 4.47 -0.81
CA LEU A 70 7.39 3.11 -0.30
C LEU A 70 6.05 2.50 0.14
N ALA A 71 5.24 3.26 0.88
CA ALA A 71 3.93 2.83 1.35
C ALA A 71 2.93 2.63 0.19
N ILE A 72 2.94 3.50 -0.83
CA ILE A 72 2.11 3.35 -2.03
C ILE A 72 2.49 2.08 -2.79
N ARG A 73 3.79 1.83 -3.00
CA ARG A 73 4.24 0.63 -3.72
C ARG A 73 3.88 -0.65 -2.96
N SER A 74 4.00 -0.63 -1.63
CA SER A 74 3.57 -1.73 -0.76
C SER A 74 2.06 -1.98 -0.89
N MET A 75 1.25 -0.92 -0.83
CA MET A 75 -0.19 -1.00 -1.02
C MET A 75 -0.57 -1.59 -2.38
N LEU A 76 0.07 -1.15 -3.47
CA LEU A 76 -0.19 -1.67 -4.82
C LEU A 76 0.21 -3.14 -4.96
N TYR A 77 1.33 -3.54 -4.35
CA TYR A 77 1.76 -4.93 -4.33
C TYR A 77 0.73 -5.83 -3.62
N HIS A 78 0.25 -5.44 -2.43
CA HIS A 78 -0.76 -6.22 -1.69
C HIS A 78 -2.15 -6.20 -2.34
N ALA A 79 -2.50 -5.12 -3.05
CA ALA A 79 -3.77 -5.04 -3.77
C ALA A 79 -3.78 -5.94 -5.02
N THR A 80 -2.67 -6.03 -5.74
CA THR A 80 -2.60 -6.73 -7.04
C THR A 80 -2.01 -8.14 -6.95
N LEU A 81 -1.14 -8.40 -5.96
CA LEU A 81 -0.25 -9.57 -5.90
C LEU A 81 0.56 -9.78 -7.19
N GLN A 82 0.90 -8.66 -7.85
CA GLN A 82 1.72 -8.65 -9.04
C GLN A 82 3.16 -8.28 -8.69
N ARG A 83 4.10 -8.99 -9.32
CA ARG A 83 5.50 -8.58 -9.34
C ARG A 83 5.64 -7.41 -10.32
N LEU A 84 5.67 -6.19 -9.79
CA LEU A 84 5.97 -4.98 -10.56
C LEU A 84 7.48 -4.75 -10.69
#